data_AF-A0A2D5MPF2-F1
#
_entry.id   AF-A0A2D5MPF2-F1
#
_cell.length_a   1.000
_cell.length_b   1.000
_cell.length_c   1.000
_cell.angle_alpha   90.00
_cell.angle_beta   90.00
_cell.angle_gamma   90.00
#
_symmetry.space_group_name_H-M   'P 1'
#
loop_
_entity.id
_entity.type
_entity.pdbx_description
1 polymer ?
#
loop_
_entity_poly.entity_id
_entity_poly.type
_entity_poly.pdbx_seq_one_letter_code
_entity_poly.pdbx_strand_id
1 'polypeptide(L)'
;MFAEAMAGIALVKSGVEFIKSNIQTAQDIGSFAGAIDNMFAGQEQINKKRSKNSGVGVKDQLGIKSVAQEVIDAKLAAEAMDEMRQLIDHRFGYGTWKSIVDLRAQRIKEQKEAEELARKKQRQANEERDHAIKTALGAVAAIVVIGGMFVAMFFVFTN
;
A
#
# COMPACT_ATOMS: atom_id res chain seq x y z
N MET A 1 -7.80 7.56 -15.99
CA MET A 1 -6.54 8.16 -16.53
C MET A 1 -6.50 9.68 -16.39
N PHE A 2 -7.29 10.49 -17.12
CA PHE A 2 -7.26 11.97 -16.99
C PHE A 2 -7.98 12.50 -15.74
N ALA A 3 -9.18 11.98 -15.43
CA ALA A 3 -9.96 12.39 -14.26
C ALA A 3 -9.24 12.13 -12.92
N GLU A 4 -8.46 11.06 -12.81
CA GLU A 4 -7.71 10.73 -11.58
C GLU A 4 -6.52 11.68 -11.34
N ALA A 5 -5.86 12.16 -12.39
CA ALA A 5 -4.80 13.18 -12.23
C ALA A 5 -5.37 14.54 -11.84
N MET A 6 -6.50 14.92 -12.45
CA MET A 6 -7.23 16.12 -12.05
C MET A 6 -7.71 16.03 -10.59
N ALA A 7 -8.16 14.86 -10.15
CA ALA A 7 -8.50 14.62 -8.75
C ALA A 7 -7.29 14.74 -7.82
N GLY A 8 -6.14 14.16 -8.19
CA GLY A 8 -4.90 14.27 -7.42
C GLY A 8 -4.40 15.71 -7.28
N ILE A 9 -4.40 16.49 -8.37
CA ILE A 9 -4.02 17.91 -8.35
C ILE A 9 -5.00 18.75 -7.55
N ALA A 10 -6.31 18.47 -7.67
CA ALA A 10 -7.33 19.15 -6.87
C ALA A 10 -7.13 18.90 -5.36
N LEU A 11 -6.77 17.68 -4.97
CA LEU A 11 -6.46 17.35 -3.57
C LEU A 11 -5.21 18.11 -3.07
N VAL A 12 -4.13 18.16 -3.86
CA VAL A 12 -2.94 18.93 -3.49
C VAL A 12 -3.27 20.41 -3.36
N LYS A 13 -3.97 20.98 -4.35
CA LYS A 13 -4.32 22.40 -4.39
C LYS A 13 -5.23 22.80 -3.24
N SER A 14 -6.29 22.03 -2.98
CA SER A 14 -7.22 22.29 -1.87
C SER A 14 -6.55 22.22 -0.51
N GLY A 15 -5.61 21.29 -0.31
CA GLY A 15 -4.81 21.23 0.91
C GLY A 15 -3.94 22.46 1.11
N VAL A 16 -3.26 22.92 0.06
CA VAL A 16 -2.45 24.15 0.11
C VAL A 16 -3.31 25.38 0.39
N GLU A 17 -4.46 25.52 -0.27
CA GLU A 17 -5.37 26.65 -0.06
C GLU A 17 -5.93 26.66 1.38
N PHE A 18 -6.30 25.50 1.91
CA PHE A 18 -6.73 25.37 3.30
C PHE A 18 -5.63 25.78 4.29
N ILE A 19 -4.40 25.31 4.08
CA ILE A 19 -3.27 25.67 4.94
C ILE A 19 -3.02 27.17 4.85
N LYS A 20 -2.89 27.74 3.64
CA LYS A 20 -2.67 29.19 3.46
C LYS A 20 -3.73 30.04 4.16
N SER A 21 -5.00 29.66 4.06
CA SER A 21 -6.11 30.42 4.65
C SER A 21 -6.21 30.30 6.16
N ASN A 22 -5.63 29.25 6.77
CA ASN A 22 -5.78 28.98 8.20
C ASN A 22 -4.45 28.96 8.97
N ILE A 23 -3.29 29.11 8.31
CA ILE A 23 -1.96 29.00 8.95
C ILE A 23 -1.73 30.04 10.05
N GLN A 24 -2.37 31.20 9.94
CA GLN A 24 -2.24 32.27 10.93
C GLN A 24 -3.09 32.00 12.18
N THR A 25 -4.21 31.28 12.04
CA THR A 25 -5.18 31.04 13.11
C THR A 25 -4.94 29.72 13.85
N ALA A 26 -4.30 28.75 13.20
CA ALA A 26 -3.96 27.48 13.84
C ALA A 26 -2.83 27.65 14.86
N GLN A 27 -3.08 27.18 16.08
CA GLN A 27 -2.08 27.12 17.16
C GLN A 27 -1.28 25.82 17.13
N ASP A 28 -1.86 24.75 16.58
CA ASP A 28 -1.21 23.45 16.44
C ASP A 28 -1.13 23.02 14.98
N ILE A 29 -0.15 22.16 14.70
CA ILE A 29 0.01 21.57 13.38
C ILE A 29 -1.01 20.46 13.12
N GLY A 30 -1.61 19.92 14.19
CA GLY A 30 -2.66 18.90 14.12
C GLY A 30 -3.91 19.39 13.38
N SER A 31 -4.23 20.68 13.49
CA SER A 31 -5.30 21.35 12.74
C SER A 31 -5.16 21.20 11.22
N PHE A 32 -3.94 20.98 10.73
CA PHE A 32 -3.67 20.75 9.31
C PHE A 32 -3.56 19.29 8.91
N ALA A 33 -3.51 18.34 9.85
CA ALA A 33 -3.19 16.93 9.58
C ALA A 33 -4.01 16.35 8.41
N GLY A 34 -5.32 16.57 8.37
CA GLY A 34 -6.17 16.09 7.27
C GLY A 34 -5.85 16.72 5.91
N ALA A 35 -5.52 18.01 5.88
CA ALA A 35 -5.10 18.69 4.65
C ALA A 35 -3.74 18.19 4.16
N ILE A 36 -2.80 17.99 5.10
CA ILE A 36 -1.48 17.40 4.84
C ILE A 36 -1.61 15.99 4.26
N ASP A 37 -2.47 15.16 4.86
CA ASP A 37 -2.72 13.80 4.38
C ASP A 37 -3.36 13.78 2.99
N ASN A 38 -4.31 14.68 2.72
CA ASN A 38 -4.92 14.83 1.39
C ASN A 38 -3.88 15.25 0.33
N MET A 39 -2.96 16.15 0.67
CA MET A 39 -1.87 16.55 -0.22
C MET A 39 -0.95 15.36 -0.54
N PHE A 40 -0.55 14.59 0.48
CA PHE A 40 0.25 13.39 0.26
C PHE A 40 -0.48 12.35 -0.58
N ALA A 41 -1.78 12.14 -0.35
CA ALA A 41 -2.60 11.22 -1.13
C ALA A 41 -2.70 11.66 -2.59
N GLY A 42 -2.90 12.96 -2.85
CA GLY A 42 -2.92 13.52 -4.20
C GLY A 42 -1.57 13.33 -4.92
N GLN A 43 -0.45 13.60 -4.23
CA GLN A 43 0.88 13.38 -4.79
C GLN A 43 1.14 11.90 -5.10
N GLU A 44 0.70 10.99 -4.23
CA GLU A 44 0.81 9.55 -4.46
C GLU A 44 -0.02 9.10 -5.68
N GLN A 45 -1.23 9.63 -5.86
CA GLN A 45 -2.06 9.35 -7.04
C GLN A 45 -1.38 9.79 -8.35
N ILE A 46 -0.79 10.98 -8.37
CA ILE A 46 -0.03 11.49 -9.52
C ILE A 46 1.18 10.58 -9.82
N ASN A 47 1.93 10.19 -8.79
CA ASN A 47 3.09 9.31 -8.94
C ASN A 47 2.70 7.90 -9.42
N LYS A 48 1.62 7.34 -8.87
CA LYS A 48 1.10 6.01 -9.24
C LYS A 48 0.60 5.99 -10.68
N LYS A 49 0.00 7.08 -11.17
CA LYS A 49 -0.38 7.21 -12.58
C LYS A 49 0.85 7.18 -13.48
N ARG A 50 1.87 7.96 -13.15
CA ARG A 50 3.13 8.00 -13.89
C ARG A 50 3.80 6.62 -13.96
N SER A 51 3.87 5.91 -12.83
CA SER A 51 4.47 4.56 -12.79
C SER A 51 3.68 3.52 -13.58
N LYS A 52 2.33 3.58 -13.55
CA LYS A 52 1.47 2.71 -14.36
C LYS A 52 1.64 2.96 -15.86
N ASN A 53 1.77 4.22 -16.26
CA ASN A 53 1.95 4.60 -17.67
C ASN A 53 3.36 4.29 -18.19
N SER A 54 4.32 4.08 -17.30
CA SER A 54 5.68 3.67 -17.65
C SER A 54 5.79 2.17 -18.04
N GLY A 55 4.80 1.35 -17.69
CA GLY A 55 4.83 -0.12 -17.85
C GLY A 55 3.95 -0.68 -18.97
N VAL A 56 3.08 0.14 -19.58
CA VAL A 56 2.22 -0.29 -20.71
C VAL A 56 2.99 -0.04 -22.00
N GLY A 57 3.39 -1.13 -22.67
CA GLY A 57 4.29 -1.09 -23.83
C GLY A 57 3.79 -0.20 -24.96
N VAL A 58 4.71 0.64 -25.47
CA VAL A 58 5.03 1.17 -26.82
C VAL A 58 3.92 1.27 -27.92
N LYS A 59 2.76 0.63 -27.82
CA LYS A 59 1.67 0.69 -28.82
C LYS A 59 0.81 1.96 -28.76
N ASP A 60 0.86 2.75 -27.68
CA ASP A 60 0.11 4.02 -27.53
C ASP A 60 0.95 5.27 -27.88
N GLN A 61 1.77 5.21 -28.94
CA GLN A 61 2.63 6.31 -29.43
C GLN A 61 1.88 7.58 -29.91
N LEU A 62 0.59 7.76 -29.60
CA LEU A 62 -0.20 8.96 -29.90
C LEU A 62 -0.16 10.04 -28.79
N GLY A 63 0.61 9.84 -27.71
CA GLY A 63 0.48 10.58 -26.44
C GLY A 63 1.58 11.58 -26.04
N ILE A 64 2.25 12.30 -26.96
CA ILE A 64 3.27 13.31 -26.55
C ILE A 64 2.69 14.36 -25.56
N LYS A 65 1.41 14.72 -25.72
CA LYS A 65 0.69 15.59 -24.77
C LYS A 65 0.48 14.94 -23.39
N SER A 66 0.27 13.63 -23.30
CA SER A 66 0.04 12.97 -21.99
C SER A 66 1.32 12.85 -21.17
N VAL A 67 2.46 12.58 -21.80
CA VAL A 67 3.76 12.54 -21.10
C VAL A 67 4.16 13.93 -20.62
N ALA A 68 4.03 14.96 -21.47
CA ALA A 68 4.30 16.33 -21.08
C ALA A 68 3.39 16.78 -19.91
N GLN A 69 2.10 16.45 -19.97
CA GLN A 69 1.15 16.75 -18.90
C GLN A 69 1.48 16.00 -17.60
N GLU A 70 1.86 14.72 -17.65
CA GLU A 70 2.28 13.98 -16.45
C GLU A 70 3.51 14.58 -15.77
N VAL A 71 4.48 15.06 -16.58
CA VAL A 71 5.66 15.75 -16.06
C VAL A 71 5.27 17.08 -15.44
N ILE A 72 4.40 17.85 -16.10
CA ILE A 72 3.90 19.15 -15.59
C ILE A 72 3.13 18.94 -14.28
N ASP A 73 2.19 18.00 -14.23
CA ASP A 73 1.37 17.69 -13.05
C ASP A 73 2.26 17.29 -11.86
N ALA A 74 3.29 16.46 -12.10
CA ALA A 74 4.24 16.07 -11.06
C ALA A 74 5.09 17.25 -10.57
N LYS A 75 5.49 18.17 -11.47
CA LYS A 75 6.23 19.39 -11.11
C LYS A 75 5.37 20.35 -10.30
N LEU A 76 4.13 20.60 -10.73
CA LEU A 76 3.17 21.44 -10.01
C LEU A 76 2.86 20.89 -8.62
N ALA A 77 2.69 19.57 -8.49
CA ALA A 77 2.52 18.93 -7.19
C ALA A 77 3.77 19.08 -6.32
N ALA A 78 4.98 18.93 -6.88
CA ALA A 78 6.22 19.12 -6.14
C ALA A 78 6.39 20.57 -5.65
N GLU A 79 6.08 21.55 -6.50
CA GLU A 79 6.11 22.98 -6.14
C GLU A 79 5.12 23.30 -5.01
N ALA A 80 3.89 22.79 -5.10
CA ALA A 80 2.88 22.95 -4.07
C ALA A 80 3.32 22.34 -2.71
N MET A 81 3.98 21.19 -2.74
CA MET A 81 4.55 20.56 -1.54
C MET A 81 5.73 21.37 -0.97
N ASP A 82 6.54 21.98 -1.84
CA ASP A 82 7.66 22.84 -1.46
C ASP A 82 7.18 24.11 -0.76
N GLU A 83 6.18 24.77 -1.34
CA GLU A 83 5.54 25.96 -0.77
C GLU A 83 4.95 25.63 0.61
N MET A 84 4.28 24.49 0.72
CA MET A 84 3.70 24.04 1.98
C MET A 84 4.77 23.79 3.03
N ARG A 85 5.89 23.15 2.68
CA ARG A 85 7.04 23.00 3.59
C ARG A 85 7.47 24.35 4.15
N GLN A 86 7.65 25.34 3.28
CA GLN A 86 8.10 26.67 3.69
C GLN A 86 7.10 27.32 4.66
N LEU A 87 5.80 27.22 4.37
CA LEU A 87 4.73 27.75 5.22
C LEU A 87 4.73 27.10 6.61
N ILE A 88 4.79 25.77 6.66
CA ILE A 88 4.80 25.03 7.92
C ILE A 88 6.07 25.30 8.72
N ASP A 89 7.24 25.24 8.10
CA ASP A 89 8.50 25.48 8.78
C ASP A 89 8.61 26.93 9.27
N HIS A 90 8.06 27.89 8.51
CA HIS A 90 8.01 29.29 8.95
C HIS A 90 7.09 29.48 10.17
N ARG A 91 5.95 28.78 10.22
CA ARG A 91 4.98 28.91 11.31
C ARG A 91 5.37 28.14 12.57
N PHE A 92 5.82 26.90 12.43
CA PHE A 92 6.03 25.96 13.53
C PHE A 92 7.51 25.70 13.85
N GLY A 93 8.42 26.29 13.07
CA GLY A 93 9.86 26.15 13.24
C GLY A 93 10.48 25.21 12.21
N TYR A 94 11.73 25.50 11.85
CA TYR A 94 12.48 24.76 10.84
C TYR A 94 12.57 23.27 11.16
N GLY A 95 12.30 22.42 10.17
CA GLY A 95 12.37 20.97 10.31
C GLY A 95 11.09 20.31 10.82
N THR A 96 10.05 21.08 11.10
CA THR A 96 8.74 20.55 11.48
C THR A 96 8.14 19.74 10.33
N TRP A 97 8.18 20.27 9.10
CA TRP A 97 7.72 19.54 7.93
C TRP A 97 8.50 18.24 7.71
N LYS A 98 9.83 18.31 7.84
CA LYS A 98 10.70 17.13 7.72
C LYS A 98 10.33 16.06 8.73
N SER A 99 10.08 16.45 9.98
CA SER A 99 9.66 15.52 11.03
C SER A 99 8.34 14.82 10.70
N ILE A 100 7.37 15.55 10.11
CA ILE A 100 6.10 14.97 9.65
C ILE A 100 6.35 13.92 8.56
N VAL A 101 7.13 14.28 7.55
CA VAL A 101 7.44 13.39 6.43
C VAL A 101 8.17 12.14 6.90
N ASP A 102 9.17 12.30 7.77
CA ASP A 102 9.98 11.20 8.31
C ASP A 102 9.13 10.26 9.16
N LEU A 103 8.27 10.78 10.05
CA LEU A 103 7.34 9.98 10.85
C LEU A 103 6.31 9.24 9.98
N ARG A 104 5.79 9.89 8.94
CA ARG A 104 4.87 9.24 7.98
C ARG A 104 5.58 8.11 7.24
N ALA A 105 6.80 8.34 6.77
CA ALA A 105 7.60 7.32 6.09
C ALA A 105 7.90 6.13 7.02
N GLN A 106 8.24 6.39 8.28
CA GLN A 106 8.44 5.37 9.31
C GLN A 106 7.18 4.54 9.53
N ARG A 107 6.02 5.18 9.75
CA ARG A 107 4.74 4.45 9.94
C ARG A 107 4.35 3.60 8.74
N ILE A 108 4.54 4.11 7.52
CA ILE A 108 4.28 3.34 6.29
C ILE A 108 5.20 2.12 6.21
N LYS A 109 6.47 2.28 6.59
CA LYS A 109 7.44 1.18 6.61
C LYS A 109 7.06 0.12 7.65
N GLU A 110 6.74 0.53 8.87
CA GLU A 110 6.31 -0.37 9.96
C GLU A 110 5.05 -1.15 9.59
N GLN A 111 4.06 -0.50 8.97
CA GLN A 111 2.86 -1.16 8.48
C GLN A 111 3.17 -2.20 7.40
N LYS A 112 4.03 -1.86 6.42
CA LYS A 112 4.45 -2.80 5.38
C LYS A 112 5.19 -4.01 5.94
N GLU A 113 6.08 -3.79 6.90
CA GLU A 113 6.83 -4.86 7.58
C GLU A 113 5.90 -5.75 8.41
N ALA A 114 4.96 -5.17 9.15
CA ALA A 114 3.95 -5.91 9.91
C ALA A 114 3.04 -6.75 9.00
N GLU A 115 2.59 -6.20 7.87
CA GLU A 115 1.83 -6.93 6.87
C GLU A 115 2.64 -8.07 6.25
N GLU A 116 3.92 -7.84 5.93
CA GLU A 116 4.77 -8.89 5.38
C GLU A 116 4.99 -10.02 6.38
N LEU A 117 5.21 -9.68 7.66
CA LEU A 117 5.34 -10.65 8.73
C LEU A 117 4.04 -11.44 8.93
N ALA A 118 2.88 -10.77 8.91
CA ALA A 118 1.57 -11.42 8.98
C ALA A 118 1.35 -12.36 7.79
N ARG A 119 1.67 -11.93 6.57
CA ARG A 119 1.63 -12.78 5.36
C ARG A 119 2.56 -13.98 5.47
N LYS A 120 3.77 -13.81 6.02
CA LYS A 120 4.72 -14.91 6.27
C LYS A 120 4.17 -15.91 7.29
N LYS A 121 3.64 -15.45 8.43
CA LYS A 121 3.03 -16.31 9.45
C LYS A 121 1.80 -17.06 8.94
N GLN A 122 0.94 -16.40 8.17
CA GLN A 122 -0.21 -17.05 7.54
C GLN A 122 0.21 -18.15 6.56
N ARG A 123 1.25 -17.92 5.76
CA ARG A 123 1.80 -18.96 4.86
C ARG A 123 2.33 -20.15 5.65
N GLN A 124 3.12 -19.92 6.69
CA GLN A 124 3.65 -21.00 7.55
C GLN A 124 2.52 -21.78 8.24
N ALA A 125 1.52 -21.10 8.80
CA ALA A 125 0.38 -21.76 9.43
C ALA A 125 -0.42 -22.60 8.43
N ASN A 126 -0.57 -22.14 7.17
CA ASN A 126 -1.23 -22.91 6.13
C ASN A 126 -0.40 -24.14 5.74
N GLU A 127 0.91 -24.01 5.58
CA GLU A 127 1.82 -25.13 5.30
C GLU A 127 1.77 -26.19 6.42
N GLU A 128 1.83 -25.78 7.69
CA GLU A 128 1.72 -26.67 8.84
C GLU A 128 0.38 -27.41 8.87
N ARG A 129 -0.72 -26.71 8.59
CA ARG A 129 -2.06 -27.31 8.51
C ARG A 129 -2.17 -28.32 7.36
N ASP A 130 -1.63 -27.98 6.19
CA ASP A 130 -1.62 -28.86 5.03
C ASP A 130 -0.80 -30.13 5.31
N HIS A 131 0.35 -29.99 5.95
CA HIS A 131 1.16 -31.14 6.38
C HIS A 131 0.42 -31.98 7.42
N ALA A 132 -0.19 -31.37 8.43
CA ALA A 132 -0.96 -32.09 9.45
C ALA A 132 -2.14 -32.87 8.85
N ILE A 133 -2.89 -32.27 7.91
CA ILE A 133 -4.01 -32.91 7.22
C ILE A 133 -3.51 -34.09 6.37
N LYS A 134 -2.44 -33.90 5.59
CA LYS A 134 -1.85 -34.98 4.77
C LYS A 134 -1.36 -36.15 5.62
N THR A 135 -0.70 -35.87 6.74
CA THR A 135 -0.23 -36.90 7.67
C THR A 135 -1.39 -37.65 8.33
N ALA A 136 -2.43 -36.94 8.77
CA ALA A 136 -3.62 -37.57 9.36
C ALA A 136 -4.35 -38.47 8.35
N LEU A 137 -4.56 -37.99 7.11
CA LEU A 137 -5.16 -38.78 6.04
C LEU A 137 -4.32 -40.01 5.68
N GLY A 138 -2.99 -39.86 5.61
CA GLY A 138 -2.07 -40.97 5.35
C GLY A 138 -2.12 -42.04 6.44
N ALA A 139 -2.18 -41.64 7.72
CA ALA A 139 -2.30 -42.57 8.84
C ALA A 139 -3.64 -43.33 8.81
N VAL A 140 -4.75 -42.64 8.56
CA VAL A 140 -6.08 -43.29 8.41
C VAL A 140 -6.08 -44.26 7.24
N ALA A 141 -5.55 -43.86 6.09
CA ALA A 141 -5.46 -44.73 4.91
C ALA A 141 -4.64 -46.01 5.20
N ALA A 142 -3.51 -45.88 5.91
CA ALA A 142 -2.69 -47.02 6.30
C ALA A 142 -3.46 -47.99 7.23
N ILE A 143 -4.20 -47.47 8.21
CA ILE A 143 -5.03 -48.28 9.11
C ILE A 143 -6.13 -49.02 8.35
N VAL A 144 -6.79 -48.34 7.40
CA VAL A 144 -7.86 -48.96 6.57
C VAL A 144 -7.30 -50.08 5.70
N VAL A 145 -6.12 -49.88 5.08
CA VAL A 145 -5.47 -50.92 4.26
C VAL A 145 -5.10 -52.12 5.11
N ILE A 146 -4.45 -51.90 6.26
CA ILE A 146 -4.03 -52.98 7.16
C ILE A 146 -5.25 -53.73 7.71
N GLY A 147 -6.27 -53.01 8.20
CA GLY A 147 -7.51 -53.62 8.69
C GLY A 147 -8.24 -54.40 7.61
N GLY A 148 -8.31 -53.87 6.38
CA GLY A 148 -8.89 -54.56 5.23
C GLY A 148 -8.13 -55.84 4.87
N MET A 149 -6.80 -55.83 4.91
CA MET A 149 -5.99 -57.04 4.70
C MET A 149 -6.23 -58.11 5.77
N PHE A 150 -6.34 -57.72 7.05
CA PHE A 150 -6.64 -58.66 8.13
C PHE A 150 -8.02 -59.31 7.99
N VAL A 151 -9.05 -58.52 7.64
CA VAL A 151 -10.40 -59.05 7.39
C VAL A 151 -10.39 -60.01 6.20
N ALA A 152 -9.70 -59.66 5.11
CA ALA A 152 -9.56 -60.52 3.95
C ALA A 152 -8.83 -61.84 4.27
N MET A 153 -7.74 -61.80 5.04
CA MET A 153 -7.05 -63.02 5.49
C MET A 153 -7.94 -63.90 6.36
N PHE A 154 -8.70 -63.31 7.29
CA PHE A 154 -9.60 -64.06 8.17
C PHE A 154 -10.72 -64.76 7.38
N PHE A 155 -11.27 -64.10 6.37
CA PHE A 155 -12.27 -64.68 5.49
C PHE A 155 -11.72 -65.86 4.67
N VAL A 156 -10.50 -65.74 4.15
CA VAL A 156 -9.83 -66.83 3.38
C VAL A 156 -9.48 -68.03 4.27
N PHE A 157 -9.14 -67.84 5.54
CA PHE A 157 -8.82 -68.93 6.46
C PHE A 157 -10.05 -69.66 7.03
N THR A 158 -11.22 -69.02 7.03
CA THR A 158 -12.43 -69.56 7.67
C THR A 158 -13.34 -70.32 6.68
N ASN A 159 -13.13 -70.15 5.37
CA ASN A 159 -13.93 -70.74 4.29
C ASN A 159 -13.09 -71.68 3.42
#